data_AF-A0A3A9VRW6-F1
#
_entry.id   AF-A0A3A9VRW6-F1
#
_cell.length_a   1.000
_cell.length_b   1.000
_cell.length_c   1.000
_cell.angle_alpha   90.00
_cell.angle_beta   90.00
_cell.angle_gamma   90.00
#
_symmetry.space_group_name_H-M   'P 1'
#
loop_
_entity.id
_entity.type
_entity.pdbx_description
1 polymer ?
#
loop_
_entity_poly.entity_id
_entity_poly.type
_entity_poly.pdbx_seq_one_letter_code
_entity_poly.pdbx_strand_id
1 'polypeptide(L)'
;MVSDRALRWIEAEVSLGSRRFFLLDGEWYETDPAYLISLQEAVRRLIRRRPSLDLPAWLPGQSERAYNEAVPDARPGFLCFDRDTVRTAFHRGNGVEVCDLLAPDGTLVMVKRAGGSGPLSHLFGQGVVAVQTLLNSPEARGKFARAAGLPPDFRPTKVVFAVLLKGHADLTPSTLYPFSRITLVHTARTLESWGVEVEVIGIRQDTATESGAVRAA
;
A
#
# COMPACT_ATOMS: atom_id res chain seq x y z
N MET A 1 3.61 -14.43 34.94
CA MET A 1 3.63 -13.25 34.05
C MET A 1 3.83 -13.73 32.62
N VAL A 2 2.74 -14.04 31.91
CA VAL A 2 2.73 -14.38 30.48
C VAL A 2 1.40 -13.85 29.94
N SER A 3 1.36 -12.65 29.36
CA SER A 3 0.17 -12.19 28.60
C SER A 3 0.38 -11.00 27.65
N ASP A 4 1.46 -10.21 27.76
CA ASP A 4 1.62 -9.02 26.89
C ASP A 4 1.84 -9.30 25.40
N ARG A 5 2.21 -10.53 25.04
CA ARG A 5 2.54 -10.82 23.63
C ARG A 5 1.30 -10.90 22.73
N ALA A 6 0.13 -11.25 23.25
CA ALA A 6 -1.08 -11.41 22.43
C ALA A 6 -1.74 -10.05 22.11
N LEU A 7 -1.75 -9.13 23.08
CA LEU A 7 -2.35 -7.80 22.92
C LEU A 7 -1.68 -6.97 21.82
N ARG A 8 -0.39 -7.23 21.52
CA ARG A 8 0.31 -6.61 20.38
C ARG A 8 -0.23 -7.01 19.00
N TRP A 9 -1.04 -8.07 18.93
CA TRP A 9 -1.66 -8.56 17.70
C TRP A 9 -3.18 -8.35 17.67
N ILE A 10 -3.72 -7.70 18.71
CA ILE A 10 -5.15 -7.37 18.79
C ILE A 10 -5.30 -5.90 18.47
N GLU A 11 -6.09 -5.63 17.44
CA GLU A 11 -6.61 -4.31 17.14
C GLU A 11 -8.10 -4.30 17.53
N ALA A 12 -8.50 -3.31 18.32
CA ALA A 12 -9.90 -3.14 18.72
C ALA A 12 -10.30 -1.68 18.64
N GLU A 13 -11.51 -1.39 18.18
CA GLU A 13 -12.15 -0.07 18.28
C GLU A 13 -13.31 -0.19 19.27
N VAL A 14 -13.33 0.68 20.28
CA VAL A 14 -14.39 0.72 21.29
C VAL A 14 -14.93 2.14 21.38
N SER A 15 -16.26 2.27 21.42
CA SER A 15 -16.94 3.55 21.61
C SER A 15 -17.53 3.62 23.02
N LEU A 16 -17.26 4.70 23.74
CA LEU A 16 -17.86 4.98 25.05
C LEU A 16 -18.49 6.38 25.01
N GLY A 17 -19.80 6.43 24.78
CA GLY A 17 -20.50 7.69 24.50
C GLY A 17 -20.00 8.31 23.19
N SER A 18 -19.55 9.57 23.24
CA SER A 18 -18.94 10.28 22.10
C SER A 18 -17.45 10.04 21.93
N ARG A 19 -16.80 9.35 22.88
CA ARG A 19 -15.36 9.10 22.88
C ARG A 19 -15.06 7.80 22.15
N ARG A 20 -14.03 7.80 21.31
CA ARG A 20 -13.56 6.59 20.61
C ARG A 20 -12.16 6.22 21.05
N PHE A 21 -12.00 4.94 21.34
CA PHE A 21 -10.76 4.35 21.79
C PHE A 21 -10.31 3.28 20.80
N PHE A 22 -9.00 3.17 20.60
CA PHE A 22 -8.40 2.13 19.80
C PHE A 22 -7.27 1.46 20.57
N LEU A 23 -7.26 0.12 20.56
CA LEU A 23 -6.18 -0.70 21.09
C LEU A 23 -5.19 -1.00 19.97
N LEU A 24 -3.92 -0.67 20.19
CA LEU A 24 -2.83 -0.89 19.25
C LEU A 24 -1.51 -1.18 19.98
N ASP A 25 -0.81 -2.23 19.54
CA ASP A 25 0.47 -2.67 20.13
C ASP A 25 0.41 -2.84 21.66
N GLY A 26 -0.76 -3.21 22.16
CA GLY A 26 -1.05 -3.33 23.60
C GLY A 26 -1.44 -2.03 24.32
N GLU A 27 -1.48 -0.90 23.64
CA GLU A 27 -1.79 0.41 24.20
C GLU A 27 -3.16 0.93 23.76
N TRP A 28 -3.90 1.55 24.67
CA TRP A 28 -5.16 2.22 24.35
C TRP A 28 -4.92 3.70 24.06
N TYR A 29 -5.50 4.14 22.95
CA TYR A 29 -5.46 5.54 22.54
C TYR A 29 -6.87 6.08 22.50
N GLU A 30 -7.06 7.27 23.04
CA GLU A 30 -8.28 8.03 22.87
C GLU A 30 -8.16 8.94 21.64
N THR A 31 -9.24 9.00 20.86
CA THR A 31 -9.31 9.88 19.69
C THR A 31 -10.21 11.07 19.93
N ASP A 32 -9.68 12.26 19.67
CA ASP A 32 -10.46 13.48 19.53
C ASP A 32 -11.45 13.36 18.34
N PRO A 33 -12.75 13.63 18.53
CA PRO A 33 -13.72 13.70 17.43
C PRO A 33 -13.27 14.57 16.24
N ALA A 34 -12.60 15.69 16.48
CA ALA A 34 -12.06 16.56 15.43
C ALA A 34 -10.94 15.85 14.64
N TYR A 35 -10.07 15.11 15.34
CA TYR A 35 -9.04 14.30 14.69
C TYR A 35 -9.68 13.25 13.79
N LEU A 36 -10.72 12.56 14.25
CA LEU A 36 -11.41 11.53 13.47
C LEU A 36 -12.06 12.07 12.19
N ILE A 37 -12.66 13.27 12.25
CA ILE A 37 -13.19 13.95 11.06
C ILE A 37 -12.06 14.24 10.08
N SER A 38 -10.97 14.85 10.56
CA SER A 38 -9.79 15.17 9.72
C SER A 38 -9.15 13.92 9.11
N LEU A 39 -9.13 12.80 9.86
CA LEU A 39 -8.61 11.51 9.40
C LEU A 39 -9.48 10.97 8.26
N GLN A 40 -10.80 10.98 8.43
CA GLN A 40 -11.72 10.51 7.40
C GLN A 40 -11.64 11.34 6.12
N GLU A 41 -11.52 12.67 6.23
CA GLU A 41 -11.33 13.56 5.09
C GLU A 41 -10.01 13.29 4.37
N ALA A 42 -8.92 13.13 5.12
CA ALA A 42 -7.61 12.79 4.56
C ALA A 42 -7.66 11.44 3.82
N VAL A 43 -8.26 10.39 4.41
CA VAL A 43 -8.41 9.09 3.73
C VAL A 43 -9.28 9.20 2.48
N ARG A 44 -10.39 9.97 2.53
CA ARG A 44 -11.25 10.23 1.35
C ARG A 44 -10.49 10.91 0.22
N ARG A 45 -9.55 11.81 0.52
CA ARG A 45 -8.70 12.48 -0.47
C ARG A 45 -7.73 11.50 -1.12
N LEU A 46 -7.16 10.58 -0.34
CA LEU A 46 -6.15 9.63 -0.79
C LEU A 46 -6.75 8.48 -1.62
N ILE A 47 -7.98 8.04 -1.31
CA ILE A 47 -8.71 7.02 -2.10
C ILE A 47 -9.54 7.73 -3.16
N ARG A 48 -8.98 7.88 -4.37
CA ARG A 48 -9.66 8.61 -5.45
C ARG A 48 -10.80 7.79 -6.05
N ARG A 49 -11.94 8.44 -6.33
CA ARG A 49 -13.08 7.83 -7.05
C ARG A 49 -12.72 7.34 -8.45
N ARG A 50 -11.78 8.03 -9.10
CA ARG A 50 -11.22 7.66 -10.40
C ARG A 50 -9.73 7.42 -10.18
N PRO A 51 -9.27 6.16 -10.19
CA PRO A 51 -7.86 5.82 -10.08
C PRO A 51 -7.02 6.53 -11.14
N SER A 52 -5.83 7.01 -10.79
CA SER A 52 -4.91 7.60 -11.77
C SER A 52 -4.23 6.56 -12.67
N LEU A 53 -4.19 5.30 -12.23
CA LEU A 53 -3.59 4.19 -12.96
C LEU A 53 -4.67 3.15 -13.29
N ASP A 54 -4.60 2.60 -14.50
CA ASP A 54 -5.39 1.44 -14.90
C ASP A 54 -4.58 0.16 -14.66
N LEU A 55 -4.89 -0.54 -13.57
CA LEU A 55 -4.29 -1.81 -13.21
C LEU A 55 -5.25 -2.96 -13.57
N PRO A 56 -4.75 -4.10 -14.08
CA PRO A 56 -5.60 -5.24 -14.42
C PRO A 56 -6.29 -5.80 -13.17
N ALA A 57 -7.42 -6.46 -13.38
CA ALA A 57 -8.08 -7.19 -12.31
C ALA A 57 -7.18 -8.31 -11.79
N TRP A 58 -7.24 -8.57 -10.49
CA TRP A 58 -6.47 -9.63 -9.86
C TRP A 58 -7.23 -10.95 -9.98
N LEU A 59 -6.61 -11.96 -10.58
CA LEU A 59 -7.24 -13.26 -10.79
C LEU A 59 -7.43 -14.03 -9.46
N PRO A 60 -8.54 -14.77 -9.29
CA PRO A 60 -8.71 -15.67 -8.15
C PRO A 60 -7.55 -16.67 -8.02
N GLY A 61 -7.07 -16.91 -6.79
CA GLY A 61 -5.97 -17.83 -6.53
C GLY A 61 -4.57 -17.34 -6.95
N GLN A 62 -4.46 -16.29 -7.76
CA GLN A 62 -3.18 -15.71 -8.18
C GLN A 62 -2.43 -15.15 -6.97
N SER A 63 -1.13 -15.42 -6.88
CA SER A 63 -0.25 -14.84 -5.86
C SER A 63 0.04 -13.36 -6.14
N GLU A 64 0.57 -12.63 -5.14
CA GLU A 64 1.03 -11.24 -5.30
C GLU A 64 2.10 -11.12 -6.37
N ARG A 65 3.10 -12.01 -6.32
CA ARG A 65 4.13 -12.11 -7.34
C ARG A 65 3.57 -12.36 -8.74
N ALA A 66 2.69 -13.36 -8.90
CA ALA A 66 2.13 -13.69 -10.20
C ALA A 66 1.21 -12.57 -10.74
N TYR A 67 0.65 -11.73 -9.86
CA TYR A 67 -0.06 -10.52 -10.28
C TYR A 67 0.94 -9.49 -10.81
N ASN A 68 1.97 -9.16 -10.04
CA ASN A 68 2.98 -8.17 -10.42
C ASN A 68 3.68 -8.53 -11.75
N GLU A 69 4.08 -9.80 -11.91
CA GLU A 69 4.72 -10.30 -13.15
C GLU A 69 3.80 -10.21 -14.37
N ALA A 70 2.47 -10.29 -14.21
CA ALA A 70 1.51 -10.26 -15.31
C ALA A 70 1.08 -8.83 -15.71
N VAL A 71 1.33 -7.82 -14.89
CA VAL A 71 0.90 -6.44 -15.17
C VAL A 71 1.55 -5.89 -16.46
N PRO A 72 2.87 -6.01 -16.71
CA PRO A 72 3.48 -5.51 -17.94
C PRO A 72 2.87 -6.09 -19.23
N ASP A 73 2.47 -7.36 -19.21
CA ASP A 73 1.83 -8.02 -20.35
C ASP A 73 0.42 -7.47 -20.61
N ALA A 74 -0.33 -7.21 -19.53
CA ALA A 74 -1.69 -6.69 -19.62
C ALA A 74 -1.74 -5.17 -19.86
N ARG A 75 -0.70 -4.43 -19.47
CA ARG A 75 -0.60 -2.96 -19.52
C ARG A 75 0.81 -2.55 -19.97
N PRO A 76 1.02 -2.45 -21.29
CA PRO A 76 2.32 -2.06 -21.84
C PRO A 76 2.85 -0.75 -21.25
N GLY A 77 4.14 -0.74 -20.93
CA GLY A 77 4.84 0.41 -20.34
C GLY A 77 4.98 0.34 -18.81
N PHE A 78 4.23 -0.53 -18.13
CA PHE A 78 4.58 -0.89 -16.75
C PHE A 78 5.83 -1.77 -16.72
N LEU A 79 6.66 -1.59 -15.71
CA LEU A 79 7.80 -2.46 -15.42
C LEU A 79 7.57 -3.17 -14.09
N CYS A 80 7.90 -4.46 -14.01
CA CYS A 80 7.84 -5.23 -12.78
C CYS A 80 9.19 -5.17 -12.04
N PHE A 81 9.14 -4.76 -10.78
CA PHE A 81 10.28 -4.64 -9.86
C PHE A 81 10.10 -5.49 -8.59
N ASP A 82 9.12 -6.42 -8.57
CA ASP A 82 8.89 -7.36 -7.47
C ASP A 82 10.22 -8.06 -7.10
N ARG A 83 10.65 -7.84 -5.85
CA ARG A 83 11.91 -8.33 -5.26
C ARG A 83 13.20 -7.85 -5.93
N ASP A 84 13.14 -6.84 -6.79
CA ASP A 84 14.33 -6.18 -7.29
C ASP A 84 14.80 -5.13 -6.28
N THR A 85 15.75 -5.55 -5.44
CA THR A 85 16.23 -4.73 -4.33
C THR A 85 17.48 -3.95 -4.70
N VAL A 86 17.42 -2.65 -4.43
CA VAL A 86 18.57 -1.78 -4.55
C VAL A 86 19.44 -1.92 -3.31
N ARG A 87 20.64 -2.48 -3.50
CA ARG A 87 21.64 -2.59 -2.44
C ARG A 87 22.46 -1.30 -2.36
N THR A 88 22.66 -0.82 -1.14
CA THR A 88 23.49 0.36 -0.85
C THR A 88 24.49 0.04 0.26
N ALA A 89 25.50 0.88 0.43
CA ALA A 89 26.47 0.75 1.53
C ALA A 89 25.82 0.77 2.94
N PHE A 90 24.62 1.37 3.08
CA PHE A 90 23.83 1.42 4.31
C PHE A 90 22.84 0.25 4.45
N HIS A 91 22.42 -0.38 3.35
CA HIS A 91 21.52 -1.54 3.32
C HIS A 91 22.26 -2.79 2.82
N ARG A 92 23.30 -3.23 3.55
CA ARG A 92 24.20 -4.35 3.17
C ARG A 92 23.56 -5.75 3.23
N GLY A 93 22.36 -5.87 3.81
CA GLY A 93 21.59 -7.11 3.87
C GLY A 93 20.76 -7.36 2.61
N ASN A 94 19.44 -7.41 2.77
CA ASN A 94 18.50 -7.76 1.69
C ASN A 94 18.27 -6.66 0.63
N GLY A 95 18.91 -5.49 0.75
CA GLY A 95 18.62 -4.32 -0.09
C GLY A 95 17.28 -3.66 0.24
N VAL A 96 16.90 -2.63 -0.52
CA VAL A 96 15.59 -1.97 -0.42
C VAL A 96 14.82 -2.23 -1.71
N GLU A 97 13.67 -2.87 -1.59
CA GLU A 97 12.69 -2.98 -2.68
C GLU A 97 12.04 -1.62 -2.88
N VAL A 98 12.25 -1.01 -4.05
CA VAL A 98 11.82 0.38 -4.31
C VAL A 98 10.34 0.45 -4.66
N CYS A 99 9.81 -0.55 -5.38
CA CYS A 99 8.39 -0.67 -5.71
C CYS A 99 8.13 -2.07 -6.28
N ASP A 100 6.88 -2.51 -6.27
CA ASP A 100 6.46 -3.74 -6.95
C ASP A 100 6.34 -3.51 -8.46
N LEU A 101 5.81 -2.36 -8.86
CA LEU A 101 5.67 -1.94 -10.24
C LEU A 101 6.08 -0.48 -10.40
N LEU A 102 6.61 -0.17 -11.59
CA LEU A 102 6.86 1.21 -12.02
C LEU A 102 5.93 1.53 -13.19
N ALA A 103 5.12 2.57 -13.03
CA ALA A 103 4.25 3.05 -14.11
C ALA A 103 5.05 3.84 -15.17
N PRO A 104 4.51 3.99 -16.40
CA PRO A 104 5.22 4.69 -17.49
C PRO A 104 5.63 6.14 -17.17
N ASP A 105 4.91 6.81 -16.28
CA ASP A 105 5.18 8.18 -15.84
C ASP A 105 6.19 8.27 -14.68
N GLY A 106 6.76 7.14 -14.25
CA GLY A 106 7.67 7.07 -13.13
C GLY A 106 6.97 6.95 -11.76
N THR A 107 5.65 6.78 -11.72
CA THR A 107 4.93 6.52 -10.46
C THR A 107 5.36 5.19 -9.86
N LEU A 108 5.78 5.21 -8.59
CA LEU A 108 6.08 4.00 -7.83
C LEU A 108 4.78 3.36 -7.37
N VAL A 109 4.56 2.09 -7.69
CA VAL A 109 3.35 1.35 -7.31
C VAL A 109 3.71 0.23 -6.34
N MET A 110 3.04 0.24 -5.20
CA MET A 110 3.17 -0.74 -4.12
C MET A 110 1.90 -1.57 -4.07
N VAL A 111 2.00 -2.87 -4.36
CA VAL A 111 0.87 -3.78 -4.53
C VAL A 111 0.69 -4.63 -3.28
N LYS A 112 -0.55 -4.74 -2.80
CA LYS A 112 -0.85 -5.63 -1.66
C LYS A 112 -2.20 -6.30 -1.74
N ARG A 113 -2.21 -7.61 -1.50
CA ARG A 113 -3.43 -8.31 -1.04
C ARG A 113 -3.50 -8.27 0.48
N ALA A 114 -4.48 -7.54 1.02
CA ALA A 114 -4.58 -7.29 2.46
C ALA A 114 -5.78 -8.00 3.11
N GLY A 115 -5.54 -8.64 4.26
CA GLY A 115 -6.58 -9.25 5.11
C GLY A 115 -6.70 -8.62 6.50
N GLY A 116 -6.07 -7.47 6.72
CA GLY A 116 -6.05 -6.76 7.99
C GLY A 116 -5.09 -5.56 7.94
N SER A 117 -4.99 -4.83 9.04
CA SER A 117 -4.19 -3.59 9.04
C SER A 117 -2.69 -3.82 9.02
N GLY A 118 -2.18 -4.87 9.68
CA GLY A 118 -0.75 -5.18 9.73
C GLY A 118 -0.07 -5.22 8.35
N PRO A 119 -0.56 -6.02 7.38
CA PRO A 119 -0.02 -6.04 6.02
C PRO A 119 -0.04 -4.69 5.30
N LEU A 120 -1.07 -3.86 5.51
CA LEU A 120 -1.17 -2.54 4.89
C LEU A 120 -0.23 -1.52 5.55
N SER A 121 -0.15 -1.52 6.87
CA SER A 121 0.78 -0.66 7.60
C SER A 121 2.24 -0.97 7.23
N HIS A 122 2.56 -2.25 7.00
CA HIS A 122 3.86 -2.64 6.45
C HIS A 122 4.08 -2.09 5.04
N LEU A 123 3.11 -2.25 4.14
CA LEU A 123 3.16 -1.69 2.78
C LEU A 123 3.40 -0.17 2.79
N PHE A 124 2.67 0.57 3.63
CA PHE A 124 2.81 2.02 3.75
C PHE A 124 4.19 2.42 4.27
N GLY A 125 4.74 1.66 5.23
CA GLY A 125 6.11 1.84 5.71
C GLY A 125 7.15 1.57 4.63
N GLN A 126 6.97 0.53 3.81
CA GLN A 126 7.84 0.23 2.67
C GLN A 126 7.88 1.41 1.68
N GLY A 127 6.73 2.03 1.39
CA GLY A 127 6.67 3.22 0.54
C GLY A 127 7.49 4.40 1.07
N VAL A 128 7.44 4.66 2.40
CA VAL A 128 8.27 5.69 3.03
C VAL A 128 9.76 5.36 2.87
N VAL A 129 10.16 4.12 3.18
CA VAL A 129 11.55 3.69 3.09
C VAL A 129 12.06 3.78 1.65
N ALA A 130 11.29 3.33 0.67
CA ALA A 130 11.66 3.39 -0.74
C ALA A 130 11.93 4.81 -1.22
N VAL A 131 10.99 5.74 -0.96
CA VAL A 131 11.15 7.15 -1.33
C VAL A 131 12.33 7.77 -0.60
N GLN A 132 12.45 7.53 0.71
CA GLN A 132 13.57 8.03 1.49
C GLN A 132 14.92 7.55 0.95
N THR A 133 15.02 6.28 0.52
CA THR A 133 16.21 5.70 -0.10
C THR A 133 16.54 6.40 -1.42
N LEU A 134 15.56 6.60 -2.31
CA LEU A 134 15.77 7.29 -3.59
C LEU A 134 16.16 8.76 -3.42
N LEU A 135 15.63 9.45 -2.41
CA LEU A 135 15.96 10.86 -2.16
C LEU A 135 17.38 11.01 -1.58
N ASN A 136 17.74 10.16 -0.63
CA ASN A 136 18.94 10.34 0.20
C ASN A 136 20.16 9.53 -0.24
N SER A 137 19.99 8.54 -1.13
CA SER A 137 21.10 7.74 -1.65
C SER A 137 21.26 7.94 -3.17
N PRO A 138 22.23 8.78 -3.60
CA PRO A 138 22.56 8.92 -5.03
C PRO A 138 22.96 7.58 -5.67
N GLU A 139 23.63 6.69 -4.91
CA GLU A 139 23.95 5.34 -5.36
C GLU A 139 22.70 4.53 -5.66
N ALA A 140 21.73 4.53 -4.73
CA ALA A 140 20.48 3.79 -4.91
C ALA A 140 19.68 4.32 -6.09
N ARG A 141 19.52 5.64 -6.14
CA ARG A 141 18.82 6.35 -7.21
C ARG A 141 19.42 6.04 -8.57
N GLY A 142 20.75 6.11 -8.70
CA GLY A 142 21.43 5.80 -9.95
C GLY A 142 21.28 4.33 -10.37
N LYS A 143 21.29 3.38 -9.41
CA LYS A 143 21.05 1.95 -9.71
C LYS A 143 19.62 1.71 -10.17
N PHE A 144 18.64 2.22 -9.43
CA PHE A 144 17.22 2.10 -9.77
C PHE A 144 16.94 2.74 -11.14
N ALA A 145 17.40 3.97 -11.36
CA ALA A 145 17.19 4.68 -12.61
C ALA A 145 17.75 3.91 -13.82
N ARG A 146 18.95 3.34 -13.70
CA ARG A 146 19.51 2.49 -14.78
C ARG A 146 18.70 1.24 -15.04
N ALA A 147 18.26 0.53 -14.00
CA ALA A 147 17.44 -0.67 -14.13
C ALA A 147 16.07 -0.35 -14.77
N ALA A 148 15.52 0.81 -14.45
CA ALA A 148 14.21 1.28 -14.94
C ALA A 148 14.26 2.04 -16.27
N GLY A 149 15.44 2.32 -16.83
CA GLY A 149 15.56 3.18 -18.01
C GLY A 149 15.15 4.64 -17.78
N LEU A 150 15.24 5.12 -16.53
CA LEU A 150 14.90 6.48 -16.11
C LEU A 150 16.14 7.40 -16.11
N PRO A 151 15.95 8.74 -16.07
CA PRO A 151 17.04 9.69 -15.87
C PRO A 151 17.85 9.41 -14.59
N PRO A 152 19.19 9.56 -14.59
CA PRO A 152 20.04 9.26 -13.42
C PRO A 152 19.70 10.05 -12.15
N ASP A 153 19.08 11.22 -12.29
CA ASP A 153 18.63 12.11 -11.23
C ASP A 153 17.13 11.94 -10.88
N PHE A 154 16.49 10.87 -11.39
CA PHE A 154 15.09 10.55 -11.15
C PHE A 154 14.69 10.69 -9.68
N ARG A 155 13.63 11.45 -9.45
CA ARG A 155 12.98 11.58 -8.15
C ARG A 155 11.52 11.19 -8.31
N PRO A 156 10.99 10.27 -7.48
CA PRO A 156 9.58 9.93 -7.53
C PRO A 156 8.77 11.16 -7.13
N THR A 157 7.78 11.50 -7.95
CA THR A 157 6.81 12.57 -7.64
C THR A 157 5.48 12.01 -7.14
N LYS A 158 5.27 10.69 -7.29
CA LYS A 158 4.04 10.01 -6.89
C LYS A 158 4.30 8.57 -6.43
N VAL A 159 3.56 8.17 -5.40
CA VAL A 159 3.44 6.79 -4.92
C VAL A 159 1.97 6.38 -4.95
N VAL A 160 1.71 5.20 -5.51
CA VAL A 160 0.38 4.57 -5.51
C VAL A 160 0.44 3.31 -4.65
N PHE A 161 -0.42 3.23 -3.64
CA PHE A 161 -0.69 1.99 -2.93
C PHE A 161 -1.88 1.27 -3.57
N ALA A 162 -1.60 0.22 -4.34
CA ALA A 162 -2.60 -0.56 -5.04
C ALA A 162 -3.02 -1.78 -4.20
N VAL A 163 -4.26 -1.78 -3.71
CA VAL A 163 -4.72 -2.69 -2.67
C VAL A 163 -5.89 -3.53 -3.14
N LEU A 164 -5.75 -4.85 -3.02
CA LEU A 164 -6.87 -5.78 -3.04
C LEU A 164 -7.25 -6.14 -1.61
N LEU A 165 -8.45 -5.74 -1.16
CA LEU A 165 -8.99 -6.16 0.13
C LEU A 165 -9.53 -7.59 0.05
N LYS A 166 -9.22 -8.44 1.04
CA LYS A 166 -9.88 -9.74 1.19
C LYS A 166 -11.36 -9.56 1.55
N GLY A 167 -12.22 -10.42 0.99
CA GLY A 167 -13.66 -10.40 1.25
C GLY A 167 -14.49 -9.64 0.20
N HIS A 168 -13.92 -9.39 -0.99
CA HIS A 168 -14.60 -8.78 -2.15
C HIS A 168 -15.21 -7.39 -1.91
N ALA A 169 -14.81 -6.69 -0.85
CA ALA A 169 -15.22 -5.32 -0.62
C ALA A 169 -14.38 -4.38 -1.49
N ASP A 170 -15.05 -3.47 -2.20
CA ASP A 170 -14.36 -2.36 -2.87
C ASP A 170 -13.56 -1.55 -1.84
N LEU A 171 -12.37 -1.11 -2.24
CA LEU A 171 -11.58 -0.21 -1.41
C LEU A 171 -12.28 1.16 -1.35
N THR A 172 -12.72 1.51 -0.15
CA THR A 172 -13.35 2.78 0.16
C THR A 172 -12.82 3.27 1.51
N PRO A 173 -12.98 4.56 1.82
CA PRO A 173 -12.64 5.09 3.15
C PRO A 173 -13.32 4.35 4.30
N SER A 174 -14.51 3.76 4.08
CA SER A 174 -15.25 2.98 5.07
C SER A 174 -14.83 1.52 5.17
N THR A 175 -14.27 0.93 4.11
CA THR A 175 -13.87 -0.49 4.07
C THR A 175 -12.38 -0.70 4.39
N LEU A 176 -11.55 0.34 4.27
CA LEU A 176 -10.18 0.32 4.75
C LEU A 176 -10.14 0.06 6.26
N TYR A 177 -9.31 -0.85 6.73
CA TYR A 177 -9.21 -1.21 8.15
C TYR A 177 -8.88 0.03 9.03
N PRO A 178 -9.47 0.18 10.23
CA PRO A 178 -9.34 1.39 11.04
C PRO A 178 -7.89 1.82 11.28
N PHE A 179 -7.00 0.89 11.66
CA PHE A 179 -5.60 1.23 11.92
C PHE A 179 -4.85 1.61 10.64
N SER A 180 -5.14 0.96 9.52
CA SER A 180 -4.59 1.34 8.21
C SER A 180 -4.93 2.78 7.80
N ARG A 181 -6.06 3.34 8.27
CA ARG A 181 -6.40 4.74 8.01
C ARG A 181 -5.41 5.70 8.67
N ILE A 182 -5.06 5.42 9.93
CA ILE A 182 -4.12 6.24 10.70
C ILE A 182 -2.74 6.18 10.07
N THR A 183 -2.24 4.97 9.81
CA THR A 183 -0.91 4.78 9.22
C THR A 183 -0.83 5.35 7.81
N LEU A 184 -1.86 5.19 6.98
CA LEU A 184 -1.95 5.80 5.66
C LEU A 184 -1.82 7.33 5.74
N VAL A 185 -2.56 8.00 6.63
CA VAL A 185 -2.53 9.46 6.74
C VAL A 185 -1.16 9.95 7.23
N HIS A 186 -0.52 9.25 8.17
CA HIS A 186 0.85 9.57 8.60
C HIS A 186 1.88 9.38 7.47
N THR A 187 1.77 8.27 6.73
CA THR A 187 2.61 8.01 5.54
C THR A 187 2.41 9.08 4.49
N ALA A 188 1.16 9.45 4.17
CA ALA A 188 0.85 10.49 3.21
C ALA A 188 1.45 11.83 3.61
N ARG A 189 1.28 12.26 4.86
CA ARG A 189 1.89 13.52 5.36
C ARG A 189 3.42 13.51 5.22
N THR A 190 4.06 12.38 5.54
CA THR A 190 5.52 12.23 5.41
C THR A 190 5.95 12.37 3.95
N LEU A 191 5.34 11.61 3.05
CA LEU A 191 5.69 11.61 1.63
C LEU A 191 5.36 12.95 0.94
N GLU A 192 4.20 13.53 1.24
CA GLU A 192 3.79 14.84 0.72
C GLU A 192 4.74 15.95 1.19
N SER A 193 5.28 15.86 2.41
CA SER A 193 6.31 16.80 2.91
C SER A 193 7.62 16.74 2.11
N TRP A 194 7.87 15.63 1.41
CA TRP A 194 9.00 15.45 0.50
C TRP A 194 8.66 15.78 -0.96
N GLY A 195 7.45 16.32 -1.21
CA GLY A 195 6.97 16.65 -2.56
C GLY A 195 6.45 15.45 -3.34
N VAL A 196 6.09 14.35 -2.67
CA VAL A 196 5.60 13.11 -3.31
C VAL A 196 4.10 12.96 -3.07
N GLU A 197 3.32 12.99 -4.15
CA GLU A 197 1.87 12.74 -4.11
C GLU A 197 1.60 11.28 -3.68
N VAL A 198 0.56 11.07 -2.87
CA VAL A 198 0.12 9.74 -2.46
C VAL A 198 -1.30 9.49 -2.93
N GLU A 199 -1.50 8.33 -3.54
CA GLU A 199 -2.82 7.82 -3.91
C GLU A 199 -2.97 6.37 -3.48
N VAL A 200 -4.19 5.97 -3.15
CA VAL A 200 -4.54 4.58 -2.86
C VAL A 200 -5.62 4.12 -3.84
N ILE A 201 -5.35 3.04 -4.54
CA ILE A 201 -6.23 2.48 -5.58
C ILE A 201 -6.70 1.10 -5.14
N GLY A 202 -8.00 0.84 -5.28
CA GLY A 202 -8.56 -0.51 -5.12
C GLY A 202 -8.31 -1.34 -6.37
N ILE A 203 -7.67 -2.50 -6.22
CA ILE A 203 -7.58 -3.50 -7.29
C ILE A 203 -8.83 -4.38 -7.19
N ARG A 204 -9.58 -4.50 -8.28
CA ARG A 204 -10.74 -5.40 -8.35
C ARG A 204 -10.26 -6.84 -8.50
N GLN A 205 -10.93 -7.76 -7.82
CA GLN A 205 -10.76 -9.19 -8.11
C GLN A 205 -11.59 -9.54 -9.34
N ASP A 206 -11.02 -10.33 -10.25
CA ASP A 206 -11.77 -10.82 -11.40
C ASP A 206 -12.87 -11.80 -10.94
N THR A 207 -14.07 -11.65 -11.49
CA THR A 207 -15.26 -12.44 -11.15
C THR A 207 -15.47 -13.61 -12.11
N ALA A 208 -14.48 -13.96 -12.93
CA ALA A 208 -14.60 -15.05 -13.90
C ALA A 208 -14.70 -16.45 -13.24
N THR A 209 -15.95 -16.83 -12.95
CA THR A 209 -16.58 -18.17 -12.88
C THR A 209 -16.65 -18.92 -11.53
N GLU A 210 -17.71 -18.64 -10.76
CA GLU A 210 -18.47 -19.64 -9.97
C GLU A 210 -19.78 -20.08 -10.69
N SER A 211 -19.98 -19.71 -11.96
CA SER A 211 -21.22 -20.03 -12.72
C SER A 211 -21.22 -21.41 -13.40
N GLY A 212 -20.35 -22.34 -13.00
CA GLY A 212 -20.16 -23.63 -13.66
C GLY A 212 -20.70 -24.87 -12.95
N ALA A 213 -21.24 -24.76 -11.74
CA ALA A 213 -21.69 -25.94 -10.98
C ALA A 213 -23.12 -25.79 -10.46
N VAL A 214 -23.93 -26.80 -10.81
CA VAL A 214 -25.27 -27.12 -10.29
C VAL A 214 -26.46 -26.39 -10.95
N ARG A 215 -26.70 -26.73 -12.23
CA ARG A 215 -28.02 -27.18 -12.68
C ARG A 215 -27.86 -28.29 -13.72
N ALA A 216 -27.77 -29.53 -13.25
CA ALA A 216 -28.14 -30.73 -14.00
C ALA A 216 -28.28 -31.92 -13.04
N ALA A 217 -29.35 -32.70 -13.26
CA ALA A 217 -29.89 -33.83 -12.52
C ALA A 217 -30.66 -33.48 -11.22
#